data_AF-A0A3A8NRQ6-F1
#
_entry.id   AF-A0A3A8NRQ6-F1
#
_cell.length_a   1.000
_cell.length_b   1.000
_cell.length_c   1.000
_cell.angle_alpha   90.00
_cell.angle_beta   90.00
_cell.angle_gamma   90.00
#
_symmetry.space_group_name_H-M   'P 1'
#
loop_
_entity.id
_entity.type
_entity.pdbx_description
1 polymer ?
#
loop_
_entity_poly.entity_id
_entity_poly.type
_entity_poly.pdbx_seq_one_letter_code
_entity_poly.pdbx_strand_id
1 'polypeptide(L)'
;MDRRTLLQGMGAALLAGCASGPRPAAAPTAAPDWALGWRSVTADTLAPVEARVRGRFPDALHGTLYRNGPARLERAGQRVRHWFDGDGMVQALRVSPRGVTHHGRFVSTFKFQHEERLGHYALGTPELPARGNDAYNTSNTSVLMVGGELLALWEAGSAYRLDPATLETLGTKDWSPELTGVPFSAHPLPERDGSYWNFGIAPYAGDQGLMLLYHFSADGRMLQFASHPMPIPGYAHAFVQTERHLIVVLAPLLWDGKRGVTWFDKEAWQPELGTTVFVVDKADLTRVVRRELPAGFVFHFGHAWEDGDRLRAYACWYEDSHFMHQTLEQDSQGRGNGHPPARLAQLEIPLGTGEGRIIRSPYSAEFPVVDPRVPGRRGSTHFVTLEEEDTPLPHGGVIARIDVEHGKVQRFDYGAGIIAEEHLFVPSGPREGQGWLLGTSLDCTRGQTRLAAFDAEHLDDGPVAMATLPRALPLGFHGTFLKG
;
A
#
# COMPACT_ATOMS: atom_id res chain seq x y z
N MET A 1 -76.89 -31.38 4.25
CA MET A 1 -76.67 -32.83 4.30
C MET A 1 -75.62 -33.13 3.25
N ASP A 2 -74.33 -33.10 3.59
CA ASP A 2 -73.58 -34.06 4.41
C ASP A 2 -73.13 -35.30 3.62
N ARG A 3 -71.83 -35.61 3.80
CA ARG A 3 -71.14 -36.90 3.67
C ARG A 3 -71.22 -37.65 2.34
N ARG A 4 -70.13 -37.57 1.58
CA ARG A 4 -69.16 -38.68 1.47
C ARG A 4 -67.91 -38.28 0.68
N THR A 5 -66.89 -37.92 1.46
CA THR A 5 -65.46 -37.97 1.12
C THR A 5 -65.08 -39.36 0.60
N LEU A 6 -64.16 -39.46 -0.37
CA LEU A 6 -62.78 -39.99 -0.19
C LEU A 6 -62.13 -40.35 -1.55
N LEU A 7 -60.95 -39.76 -1.78
CA LEU A 7 -59.78 -40.31 -2.48
C LEU A 7 -59.69 -40.36 -4.02
N GLN A 8 -58.56 -39.79 -4.47
CA GLN A 8 -57.73 -40.10 -5.65
C GLN A 8 -58.10 -39.44 -7.00
N GLY A 9 -57.32 -38.42 -7.35
CA GLY A 9 -57.27 -37.85 -8.70
C GLY A 9 -56.16 -36.81 -8.83
N MET A 10 -54.97 -37.29 -9.21
CA MET A 10 -53.70 -36.58 -9.36
C MET A 10 -53.77 -35.36 -10.29
N GLY A 11 -53.11 -34.27 -9.89
CA GLY A 11 -52.74 -33.16 -10.76
C GLY A 11 -51.29 -33.29 -11.22
N ALA A 12 -51.05 -33.19 -12.53
CA ALA A 12 -49.77 -32.81 -13.12
C ALA A 12 -50.02 -32.19 -14.50
N ALA A 13 -49.72 -30.90 -14.61
CA ALA A 13 -49.84 -30.11 -15.83
C ALA A 13 -48.55 -30.17 -16.66
N LEU A 14 -48.75 -30.14 -17.98
CA LEU A 14 -47.80 -30.37 -19.07
C LEU A 14 -46.63 -29.39 -19.16
N LEU A 15 -45.44 -29.95 -19.44
CA LEU A 15 -44.21 -29.30 -19.87
C LEU A 15 -44.26 -29.00 -21.38
N ALA A 16 -43.94 -27.77 -21.79
CA ALA A 16 -43.57 -27.43 -23.16
C ALA A 16 -42.08 -27.09 -23.20
N GLY A 17 -41.34 -27.84 -24.03
CA GLY A 17 -39.87 -27.79 -24.12
C GLY A 17 -39.34 -26.62 -24.95
N CYS A 18 -38.30 -25.98 -24.43
CA CYS A 18 -37.37 -25.16 -25.21
C CYS A 18 -36.10 -25.98 -25.45
N ALA A 19 -35.79 -26.25 -26.72
CA ALA A 19 -34.59 -26.95 -27.14
C ALA A 19 -33.34 -26.10 -26.85
N SER A 20 -32.47 -26.57 -25.97
CA SER A 20 -31.12 -26.02 -25.75
C SER A 20 -30.16 -26.60 -26.78
N GLY A 21 -29.85 -25.83 -27.83
CA GLY A 21 -28.70 -26.13 -28.70
C GLY A 21 -27.39 -26.07 -27.89
N PRO A 22 -26.34 -26.80 -28.30
CA PRO A 22 -25.05 -26.74 -27.62
C PRO A 22 -24.51 -25.30 -27.70
N ARG A 23 -24.30 -24.71 -26.51
CA ARG A 23 -23.61 -23.42 -26.35
C ARG A 23 -22.22 -23.58 -26.97
N PRO A 24 -21.77 -22.69 -27.89
CA PRO A 24 -20.43 -22.79 -28.44
C PRO A 24 -19.44 -22.81 -27.27
N ALA A 25 -18.56 -23.81 -27.26
CA ALA A 25 -17.50 -23.89 -26.27
C ALA A 25 -16.74 -22.56 -26.28
N ALA A 26 -16.67 -21.89 -25.12
CA ALA A 26 -15.82 -20.74 -24.96
C ALA A 26 -14.41 -21.14 -25.39
N ALA A 27 -13.77 -20.33 -26.24
CA ALA A 27 -12.36 -20.53 -26.56
C ALA A 27 -11.59 -20.68 -25.23
N PRO A 28 -10.61 -21.61 -25.13
CA PRO A 28 -9.85 -21.78 -23.91
C PRO A 28 -9.27 -20.43 -23.51
N THR A 29 -9.71 -19.88 -22.37
CA THR A 29 -9.13 -18.67 -21.80
C THR A 29 -7.67 -18.98 -21.52
N ALA A 30 -6.75 -18.20 -22.11
CA ALA A 30 -5.34 -18.33 -21.84
C ALA A 30 -5.12 -18.32 -20.31
N ALA A 31 -4.25 -19.19 -19.82
CA ALA A 31 -3.87 -19.17 -18.41
C ALA A 31 -3.33 -17.76 -18.06
N PRO A 32 -3.66 -17.22 -16.87
CA PRO A 32 -3.14 -15.93 -16.45
C PRO A 32 -1.62 -15.93 -16.40
N ASP A 33 -1.01 -14.89 -16.96
CA ASP A 33 0.42 -14.63 -16.94
C ASP A 33 0.75 -13.81 -15.68
N TRP A 34 0.92 -14.49 -14.55
CA TRP A 34 1.16 -13.83 -13.27
C TRP A 34 2.43 -12.99 -13.26
N ALA A 35 3.46 -13.40 -14.00
CA ALA A 35 4.71 -12.65 -14.12
C ALA A 35 4.54 -11.25 -14.74
N LEU A 36 3.40 -10.96 -15.39
CA LEU A 36 3.13 -9.70 -16.08
C LEU A 36 3.39 -8.47 -15.21
N GLY A 37 2.95 -8.51 -13.94
CA GLY A 37 3.10 -7.39 -13.00
C GLY A 37 4.54 -7.12 -12.57
N TRP A 38 5.42 -8.11 -12.74
CA TRP A 38 6.83 -8.09 -12.36
C TRP A 38 7.77 -8.14 -13.56
N ARG A 39 7.28 -7.78 -14.75
CA ARG A 39 8.11 -7.57 -15.94
C ARG A 39 8.76 -6.21 -15.88
N SER A 40 10.05 -6.17 -16.21
CA SER A 40 10.79 -4.92 -16.33
C SER A 40 10.24 -4.05 -17.45
N VAL A 41 9.99 -2.79 -17.12
CA VAL A 41 9.82 -1.72 -18.10
C VAL A 41 11.20 -1.37 -18.62
N THR A 42 11.37 -1.38 -19.95
CA THR A 42 12.66 -1.15 -20.59
C THR A 42 12.90 0.31 -21.01
N ALA A 43 11.83 1.08 -21.19
CA ALA A 43 11.89 2.49 -21.58
C ALA A 43 11.81 3.42 -20.36
N ASP A 44 12.54 4.54 -20.40
CA ASP A 44 12.55 5.55 -19.33
C ASP A 44 11.17 6.16 -19.06
N THR A 45 10.33 6.22 -20.09
CA THR A 45 8.97 6.75 -20.04
C THR A 45 7.98 5.81 -20.70
N LEU A 46 6.77 5.78 -20.15
CA LEU A 46 5.59 5.23 -20.81
C LEU A 46 4.83 6.40 -21.45
N ALA A 47 4.97 6.52 -22.77
CA ALA A 47 4.34 7.60 -23.54
C ALA A 47 2.83 7.70 -23.29
N PRO A 48 2.23 8.89 -23.32
CA PRO A 48 0.81 9.09 -23.03
C PRO A 48 -0.11 8.20 -23.88
N VAL A 49 -1.10 7.57 -23.24
CA VAL A 49 -2.16 6.80 -23.91
C VAL A 49 -3.53 7.16 -23.35
N GLU A 50 -4.56 6.95 -24.15
CA GLU A 50 -5.94 7.03 -23.72
C GLU A 50 -6.46 5.65 -23.30
N ALA A 51 -7.27 5.63 -22.24
CA ALA A 51 -7.96 4.44 -21.78
C ALA A 51 -9.36 4.34 -22.39
N ARG A 52 -9.83 3.12 -22.66
CA ARG A 52 -11.23 2.89 -23.02
C ARG A 52 -12.08 2.92 -21.75
N VAL A 53 -13.02 3.87 -21.66
CA VAL A 53 -13.90 4.06 -20.50
C VAL A 53 -15.24 3.35 -20.69
N ARG A 54 -15.69 2.65 -19.64
CA ARG A 54 -17.06 2.16 -19.46
C ARG A 54 -17.66 2.82 -18.21
N GLY A 55 -18.93 3.20 -18.28
CA GLY A 55 -19.58 3.97 -17.21
C GLY A 55 -19.18 5.45 -17.25
N ARG A 56 -19.37 6.17 -16.14
CA ARG A 56 -19.03 7.60 -16.03
C ARG A 56 -18.30 7.84 -14.72
N PHE A 57 -17.05 8.30 -14.79
CA PHE A 57 -16.33 8.71 -13.59
C PHE A 57 -17.07 9.90 -12.93
N PRO A 58 -17.31 9.85 -11.62
CA PRO A 58 -17.88 10.97 -10.86
C PRO A 58 -17.03 12.23 -10.95
N ASP A 59 -17.67 13.41 -10.90
CA ASP A 59 -16.97 14.69 -11.02
C ASP A 59 -15.96 14.91 -9.87
N ALA A 60 -16.23 14.32 -8.70
CA ALA A 60 -15.31 14.32 -7.56
C ALA A 60 -13.98 13.60 -7.85
N LEU A 61 -13.95 12.73 -8.86
CA LEU A 61 -12.76 12.00 -9.30
C LEU A 61 -12.06 12.65 -10.49
N HIS A 62 -12.48 13.84 -10.94
CA HIS A 62 -11.68 14.62 -11.89
C HIS A 62 -10.39 15.09 -11.21
N GLY A 63 -9.25 14.63 -11.71
CA GLY A 63 -7.96 14.76 -11.05
C GLY A 63 -6.96 13.74 -11.57
N THR A 64 -5.91 13.48 -10.79
CA THR A 64 -4.85 12.54 -11.13
C THR A 64 -4.59 11.59 -9.97
N LEU A 65 -4.69 10.28 -10.25
CA LEU A 65 -4.12 9.24 -9.40
C LEU A 65 -2.64 9.09 -9.77
N TYR A 66 -1.75 9.36 -8.83
CA TYR A 66 -0.35 9.00 -8.91
C TYR A 66 -0.14 7.69 -8.16
N ARG A 67 0.62 6.75 -8.73
CA ARG A 67 1.00 5.47 -8.14
C ARG A 67 2.50 5.30 -8.31
N ASN A 68 3.20 4.88 -7.27
CA ASN A 68 4.61 4.51 -7.38
C ASN A 68 4.77 3.00 -7.22
N GLY A 69 5.85 2.46 -7.78
CA GLY A 69 6.15 1.04 -7.71
C GLY A 69 7.43 0.67 -8.44
N PRO A 70 7.96 -0.54 -8.18
CA PRO A 70 9.15 -1.03 -8.85
C PRO A 70 8.82 -1.41 -10.29
N ALA A 71 9.62 -0.89 -11.23
CA ALA A 71 9.41 -1.11 -12.66
C ALA A 71 10.67 -1.58 -13.40
N ARG A 72 11.87 -1.40 -12.84
CA ARG A 72 13.09 -2.02 -13.34
C ARG A 72 13.48 -3.15 -12.39
N LEU A 73 13.24 -4.38 -12.81
CA LEU A 73 13.48 -5.59 -12.01
C LEU A 73 14.58 -6.48 -12.59
N GLU A 74 15.04 -6.20 -13.79
CA GLU A 74 16.06 -6.93 -14.52
C GLU A 74 16.98 -5.97 -15.27
N ARG A 75 18.29 -6.23 -15.23
CA ARG A 75 19.34 -5.49 -15.90
C ARG A 75 20.43 -6.47 -16.37
N ALA A 76 20.76 -6.45 -17.67
CA ALA A 76 21.73 -7.34 -18.29
C ALA A 76 21.58 -8.83 -17.93
N GLY A 77 20.34 -9.34 -17.91
CA GLY A 77 20.03 -10.73 -17.59
C GLY A 77 20.15 -11.10 -16.10
N GLN A 78 20.46 -10.13 -15.23
CA GLN A 78 20.38 -10.27 -13.79
C GLN A 78 19.05 -9.73 -13.31
N ARG A 79 18.33 -10.50 -12.50
CA ARG A 79 17.05 -10.10 -11.90
C ARG A 79 17.24 -9.79 -10.42
N VAL A 80 16.55 -8.78 -9.91
CA VAL A 80 16.54 -8.52 -8.46
C VAL A 80 15.90 -9.69 -7.72
N ARG A 81 16.33 -9.92 -6.49
CA ARG A 81 15.77 -10.97 -5.63
C ARG A 81 14.40 -10.57 -5.10
N HIS A 82 14.27 -9.35 -4.63
CA HIS A 82 13.05 -8.78 -4.07
C HIS A 82 12.60 -7.60 -4.91
N TRP A 83 11.30 -7.47 -5.16
CA TRP A 83 10.74 -6.34 -5.91
C TRP A 83 10.97 -4.97 -5.25
N PHE A 84 11.18 -4.91 -3.94
CA PHE A 84 11.58 -3.66 -3.24
C PHE A 84 12.91 -3.08 -3.74
N ASP A 85 13.77 -3.91 -4.35
CA ASP A 85 15.07 -3.48 -4.88
C ASP A 85 14.97 -2.90 -6.31
N GLY A 86 13.79 -2.99 -6.93
CA GLY A 86 13.55 -2.48 -8.28
C GLY A 86 13.40 -0.96 -8.34
N ASP A 87 13.91 -0.34 -9.39
CA ASP A 87 13.84 1.13 -9.54
C ASP A 87 12.40 1.60 -9.74
N GLY A 88 12.05 2.71 -9.08
CA GLY A 88 10.71 3.26 -9.03
C GLY A 88 10.26 3.93 -10.32
N MET A 89 9.04 3.63 -10.78
CA MET A 89 8.36 4.36 -11.84
C MET A 89 7.02 4.89 -11.34
N VAL A 90 6.88 6.21 -11.38
CA VAL A 90 5.60 6.86 -11.06
C VAL A 90 4.68 6.77 -12.28
N GLN A 91 3.46 6.31 -12.05
CA GLN A 91 2.36 6.25 -13.01
C GLN A 91 1.37 7.36 -12.68
N ALA A 92 0.93 8.12 -13.67
CA ALA A 92 -0.10 9.15 -13.53
C ALA A 92 -1.32 8.80 -14.39
N LEU A 93 -2.44 8.47 -13.74
CA LEU A 93 -3.74 8.24 -14.38
C LEU A 93 -4.61 9.48 -14.15
N ARG A 94 -4.77 10.29 -15.20
CA ARG A 94 -5.57 11.51 -15.17
C ARG A 94 -7.00 11.23 -15.62
N VAL A 95 -7.96 11.55 -14.77
CA VAL A 95 -9.38 11.45 -15.02
C VAL A 95 -9.94 12.85 -15.31
N SER A 96 -10.68 12.99 -16.40
CA SER A 96 -11.28 14.26 -16.81
C SER A 96 -12.65 14.03 -17.47
N PRO A 97 -13.44 15.09 -17.70
CA PRO A 97 -14.67 14.98 -18.49
C PRO A 97 -14.47 14.40 -19.91
N ARG A 98 -13.24 14.46 -20.44
CA ARG A 98 -12.91 13.97 -21.78
C ARG A 98 -12.51 12.49 -21.81
N GLY A 99 -12.32 11.86 -20.65
CA GLY A 99 -11.85 10.49 -20.52
C GLY A 99 -10.68 10.35 -19.56
N VAL A 100 -10.00 9.21 -19.64
CA VAL A 100 -8.86 8.86 -18.80
C VAL A 100 -7.61 8.70 -19.65
N THR A 101 -6.54 9.38 -19.25
CA THR A 101 -5.22 9.28 -19.89
C THR A 101 -4.18 8.76 -18.91
N HIS A 102 -3.17 8.06 -19.40
CA HIS A 102 -2.07 7.53 -18.60
C HIS A 102 -0.72 7.91 -19.19
N HIS A 103 0.23 8.31 -18.35
CA HIS A 103 1.66 8.32 -18.66
C HIS A 103 2.45 7.88 -17.42
N GLY A 104 3.71 7.49 -17.60
CA GLY A 104 4.59 7.09 -16.50
C GLY A 104 6.05 7.40 -16.79
N ARG A 105 6.85 7.58 -15.73
CA ARG A 105 8.28 7.92 -15.84
C ARG A 105 9.06 7.35 -14.66
N PHE A 106 10.25 6.81 -14.95
CA PHE A 106 11.18 6.40 -13.90
C PHE A 106 11.60 7.60 -13.07
N VAL A 107 11.65 7.42 -11.74
CA VAL A 107 12.33 8.37 -10.86
C VAL A 107 13.82 8.26 -11.15
N SER A 108 14.42 9.36 -11.61
CA SER A 108 15.83 9.40 -12.00
C SER A 108 16.73 9.50 -10.77
N THR A 109 16.69 8.49 -9.90
CA THR A 109 17.53 8.42 -8.70
C THR A 109 19.00 8.26 -9.08
N PHE A 110 19.90 8.56 -8.13
CA PHE A 110 21.32 8.28 -8.31
C PHE A 110 21.56 6.81 -8.67
N LYS A 111 20.94 5.87 -7.93
CA LYS A 111 21.06 4.43 -8.19
C LYS A 111 20.67 4.09 -9.63
N PHE A 112 19.46 4.49 -10.05
CA PHE A 112 18.95 4.20 -11.39
C PHE A 112 19.92 4.72 -12.47
N GLN A 113 20.28 6.00 -12.41
CA GLN A 113 21.17 6.61 -13.41
C GLN A 113 22.57 5.99 -13.42
N HIS A 114 23.09 5.58 -12.26
CA HIS A 114 24.40 4.96 -12.14
C HIS A 114 24.42 3.56 -12.75
N GLU A 115 23.44 2.73 -12.42
CA GLU A 115 23.32 1.38 -12.96
C GLU A 115 22.94 1.37 -14.45
N GLU A 116 22.19 2.37 -14.95
CA GLU A 116 22.00 2.59 -16.39
C GLU A 116 23.33 2.84 -17.12
N ARG A 117 24.23 3.65 -16.54
CA ARG A 117 25.56 3.91 -17.16
C ARG A 117 26.47 2.70 -17.13
N LEU A 118 26.42 1.90 -16.06
CA LEU A 118 27.24 0.69 -15.92
C LEU A 118 26.71 -0.45 -16.79
N GLY A 119 25.40 -0.53 -16.98
CA GLY A 119 24.74 -1.64 -17.67
C GLY A 119 24.48 -2.86 -16.80
N HIS A 120 24.83 -2.83 -15.51
CA HIS A 120 24.60 -3.89 -14.51
C HIS A 120 24.27 -3.28 -13.13
N TYR A 121 23.79 -4.11 -12.20
CA TYR A 121 23.53 -3.67 -10.83
C TYR A 121 24.85 -3.38 -10.09
N ALA A 122 24.92 -2.24 -9.42
CA ALA A 122 26.12 -1.79 -8.71
C ALA A 122 26.06 -2.12 -7.21
N LEU A 123 24.88 -2.47 -6.69
CA LEU A 123 24.70 -2.78 -5.28
C LEU A 123 25.63 -3.93 -4.84
N GLY A 124 26.39 -3.69 -3.77
CA GLY A 124 27.36 -4.65 -3.23
C GLY A 124 28.69 -4.73 -3.97
N THR A 125 28.90 -3.92 -5.02
CA THR A 125 30.18 -3.86 -5.74
C THR A 125 31.00 -2.64 -5.31
N PRO A 126 32.34 -2.64 -5.51
CA PRO A 126 33.17 -1.46 -5.26
C PRO A 126 32.85 -0.26 -6.16
N GLU A 127 32.02 -0.44 -7.19
CA GLU A 127 31.62 0.60 -8.13
C GLU A 127 30.50 1.50 -7.58
N LEU A 128 29.87 1.13 -6.45
CA LEU A 128 28.86 1.93 -5.78
C LEU A 128 29.52 3.04 -4.94
N PRO A 129 29.32 4.33 -5.27
CA PRO A 129 29.90 5.42 -4.50
C PRO A 129 29.28 5.54 -3.11
N ALA A 130 30.07 6.00 -2.14
CA ALA A 130 29.62 6.27 -0.78
C ALA A 130 28.70 7.52 -0.72
N ARG A 131 27.42 7.33 -1.04
CA ARG A 131 26.35 8.36 -1.01
C ARG A 131 25.33 8.15 0.12
N GLY A 132 25.74 7.49 1.20
CA GLY A 132 24.83 7.10 2.28
C GLY A 132 23.68 6.24 1.75
N ASN A 133 22.48 6.44 2.28
CA ASN A 133 21.31 5.64 1.91
C ASN A 133 20.86 5.92 0.47
N ASP A 134 21.13 7.11 -0.06
CA ASP A 134 20.76 7.48 -1.44
C ASP A 134 21.58 6.75 -2.52
N ALA A 135 22.63 6.03 -2.13
CA ALA A 135 23.28 5.04 -2.99
C ALA A 135 22.36 3.85 -3.32
N TYR A 136 21.42 3.52 -2.43
CA TYR A 136 20.50 2.39 -2.55
C TYR A 136 19.08 2.81 -2.96
N ASN A 137 18.81 4.11 -3.01
CA ASN A 137 17.46 4.64 -3.09
C ASN A 137 16.80 4.38 -4.46
N THR A 138 15.81 3.50 -4.43
CA THR A 138 14.97 3.12 -5.58
C THR A 138 13.80 4.08 -5.80
N SER A 139 13.41 4.86 -4.78
CA SER A 139 12.28 5.79 -4.79
C SER A 139 11.00 5.15 -5.34
N ASN A 140 10.68 3.94 -4.89
CA ASN A 140 9.63 3.11 -5.49
C ASN A 140 8.39 2.91 -4.61
N THR A 141 8.39 3.35 -3.35
CA THR A 141 7.42 2.90 -2.35
C THR A 141 6.11 3.69 -2.39
N SER A 142 6.18 5.02 -2.37
CA SER A 142 4.99 5.86 -2.29
C SER A 142 5.17 7.18 -3.04
N VAL A 143 4.08 7.93 -3.15
CA VAL A 143 4.03 9.29 -3.68
C VAL A 143 3.19 10.19 -2.79
N LEU A 144 3.68 11.39 -2.50
CA LEU A 144 2.99 12.41 -1.71
C LEU A 144 2.88 13.71 -2.53
N MET A 145 1.71 14.34 -2.53
CA MET A 145 1.56 15.72 -2.97
C MET A 145 1.57 16.65 -1.75
N VAL A 146 2.53 17.56 -1.66
CA VAL A 146 2.61 18.56 -0.57
C VAL A 146 3.27 19.84 -1.09
N GLY A 147 2.75 21.00 -0.71
CA GLY A 147 3.34 22.29 -1.12
C GLY A 147 3.39 22.51 -2.64
N GLY A 148 2.53 21.84 -3.41
CA GLY A 148 2.55 21.86 -4.87
C GLY A 148 3.64 20.98 -5.50
N GLU A 149 4.36 20.21 -4.70
CA GLU A 149 5.40 19.28 -5.13
C GLU A 149 4.91 17.84 -5.06
N LEU A 150 5.19 17.06 -6.11
CA LEU A 150 5.02 15.61 -6.06
C LEU A 150 6.32 14.99 -5.56
N LEU A 151 6.27 14.27 -4.45
CA LEU A 151 7.42 13.60 -3.85
C LEU A 151 7.30 12.09 -4.08
N ALA A 152 8.33 11.45 -4.62
CA ALA A 152 8.47 9.99 -4.64
C ALA A 152 9.33 9.54 -3.44
N LEU A 153 8.83 8.54 -2.71
CA LEU A 153 9.33 8.20 -1.38
C LEU A 153 9.90 6.77 -1.34
N TRP A 154 10.97 6.60 -0.55
CA TRP A 154 11.56 5.33 -0.16
C TRP A 154 12.13 5.48 1.25
N GLU A 155 11.70 4.63 2.16
CA GLU A 155 11.75 4.82 3.62
C GLU A 155 13.14 5.10 4.21
N ALA A 156 14.20 4.56 3.59
CA ALA A 156 15.55 4.64 4.12
C ALA A 156 16.30 5.87 3.63
N GLY A 157 15.81 6.63 2.66
CA GLY A 157 16.57 7.71 2.03
C GLY A 157 15.80 9.01 1.85
N SER A 158 16.36 9.88 1.01
CA SER A 158 15.73 11.14 0.64
C SER A 158 14.47 10.91 -0.20
N ALA A 159 13.48 11.77 -0.01
CA ALA A 159 12.39 11.92 -0.98
C ALA A 159 12.93 12.56 -2.28
N TYR A 160 12.34 12.22 -3.43
CA TYR A 160 12.66 12.82 -4.73
C TYR A 160 11.51 13.71 -5.19
N ARG A 161 11.81 14.94 -5.58
CA ARG A 161 10.84 15.89 -6.14
C ARG A 161 10.61 15.57 -7.60
N LEU A 162 9.35 15.58 -8.01
CA LEU A 162 8.90 15.37 -9.38
C LEU A 162 8.04 16.55 -9.82
N ASP A 163 8.11 16.90 -11.10
CA ASP A 163 7.13 17.76 -11.73
C ASP A 163 5.79 16.99 -11.83
N PRO A 164 4.67 17.48 -11.26
CA PRO A 164 3.42 16.73 -11.22
C PRO A 164 2.74 16.57 -12.59
N ALA A 165 3.10 17.38 -13.58
CA ALA A 165 2.51 17.32 -14.92
C ALA A 165 3.27 16.37 -15.86
N THR A 166 4.60 16.31 -15.72
CA THR A 166 5.50 15.57 -16.64
C THR A 166 6.21 14.39 -15.98
N LEU A 167 6.15 14.30 -14.64
CA LEU A 167 6.89 13.36 -13.80
C LEU A 167 8.41 13.47 -13.92
N GLU A 168 8.92 14.59 -14.44
CA GLU A 168 10.36 14.85 -14.49
C GLU A 168 10.95 14.93 -13.08
N THR A 169 12.05 14.22 -12.85
CA THR A 169 12.77 14.27 -11.57
C THR A 169 13.53 15.59 -11.44
N LEU A 170 13.20 16.35 -10.41
CA LEU A 170 13.75 17.67 -10.10
C LEU A 170 14.91 17.61 -9.09
N GLY A 171 15.23 16.43 -8.57
CA GLY A 171 16.27 16.18 -7.57
C GLY A 171 15.72 15.72 -6.23
N THR A 172 16.58 15.60 -5.23
CA THR A 172 16.19 15.25 -3.86
C THR A 172 15.46 16.41 -3.17
N LYS A 173 14.57 16.08 -2.24
CA LYS A 173 13.96 17.06 -1.33
C LYS A 173 14.88 17.23 -0.13
N ASP A 174 15.46 18.42 -0.01
CA ASP A 174 16.12 18.84 1.21
C ASP A 174 15.10 19.51 2.14
N TRP A 175 14.87 18.92 3.31
CA TRP A 175 13.97 19.50 4.32
C TRP A 175 14.65 20.66 5.07
N SER A 176 15.95 20.54 5.30
CA SER A 176 16.90 21.57 5.68
C SER A 176 18.31 21.09 5.27
N PRO A 177 19.33 21.96 5.24
CA PRO A 177 20.70 21.54 4.94
C PRO A 177 21.23 20.42 5.83
N GLU A 178 20.78 20.35 7.08
CA GLU A 178 21.18 19.33 8.07
C GLU A 178 20.44 17.99 7.90
N LEU A 179 19.34 17.98 7.14
CA LEU A 179 18.48 16.81 6.95
C LEU A 179 18.62 16.17 5.55
N THR A 180 19.59 16.61 4.75
CA THR A 180 19.90 15.99 3.45
C THR A 180 20.32 14.53 3.63
N GLY A 181 19.71 13.61 2.88
CA GLY A 181 20.05 12.18 2.93
C GLY A 181 19.50 11.44 4.16
N VAL A 182 18.75 12.12 5.02
CA VAL A 182 18.21 11.54 6.25
C VAL A 182 16.94 10.75 5.94
N PRO A 183 16.74 9.54 6.54
CA PRO A 183 15.57 8.72 6.29
C PRO A 183 14.25 9.47 6.47
N PHE A 184 13.37 9.30 5.48
CA PHE A 184 12.03 9.87 5.46
C PHE A 184 11.06 8.78 4.99
N SER A 185 10.16 8.35 5.87
CA SER A 185 9.24 7.25 5.60
C SER A 185 8.35 7.53 4.40
N ALA A 186 7.97 6.46 3.71
CA ALA A 186 7.01 6.47 2.61
C ALA A 186 5.54 6.61 3.05
N HIS A 187 5.28 6.70 4.36
CA HIS A 187 3.93 6.69 4.96
C HIS A 187 3.61 7.95 5.79
N PRO A 188 3.69 9.16 5.22
CA PRO A 188 3.33 10.39 5.93
C PRO A 188 1.84 10.39 6.33
N LEU A 189 1.54 10.86 7.55
CA LEU A 189 0.18 10.91 8.09
C LEU A 189 -0.40 12.32 8.01
N PRO A 190 -1.51 12.54 7.29
CA PRO A 190 -2.14 13.86 7.18
C PRO A 190 -2.83 14.28 8.49
N GLU A 191 -2.85 15.58 8.75
CA GLU A 191 -3.61 16.22 9.83
C GLU A 191 -4.80 17.04 9.31
N ARG A 192 -5.74 17.34 10.22
CA ARG A 192 -6.96 18.10 9.91
C ARG A 192 -6.67 19.51 9.37
N ASP A 193 -5.56 20.11 9.77
CA ASP A 193 -5.11 21.43 9.33
C ASP A 193 -4.34 21.40 8.00
N GLY A 194 -4.19 20.21 7.40
CA GLY A 194 -3.42 19.98 6.18
C GLY A 194 -1.92 19.82 6.38
N SER A 195 -1.42 19.92 7.61
CA SER A 195 -0.06 19.52 7.94
C SER A 195 0.10 18.00 7.89
N TYR A 196 1.32 17.52 8.02
CA TYR A 196 1.64 16.09 8.00
C TYR A 196 2.67 15.76 9.06
N TRP A 197 2.47 14.63 9.71
CA TRP A 197 3.50 13.95 10.47
C TRP A 197 4.24 12.96 9.57
N ASN A 198 5.54 12.78 9.81
CA ASN A 198 6.29 11.65 9.27
C ASN A 198 7.36 11.19 10.25
N PHE A 199 7.99 10.07 9.95
CA PHE A 199 9.10 9.54 10.74
C PHE A 199 10.24 9.03 9.84
N GLY A 200 11.36 8.66 10.45
CA GLY A 200 12.46 7.96 9.79
C GLY A 200 13.20 7.08 10.78
N ILE A 201 13.79 5.98 10.31
CA ILE A 201 14.57 5.05 11.13
C ILE A 201 16.02 5.04 10.62
N ALA A 202 16.94 5.42 11.50
CA ALA A 202 18.37 5.44 11.23
C ALA A 202 19.07 4.45 12.19
N PRO A 203 19.04 3.14 11.92
CA PRO A 203 19.55 2.12 12.84
C PRO A 203 21.07 2.17 13.03
N TYR A 204 21.76 2.83 12.09
CA TYR A 204 23.21 3.02 12.06
C TYR A 204 23.69 4.31 12.76
N ALA A 205 22.76 5.12 13.30
CA ALA A 205 23.08 6.41 13.92
C ALA A 205 23.01 6.34 15.46
N GLY A 206 24.07 6.80 16.14
CA GLY A 206 24.19 6.67 17.60
C GLY A 206 24.43 5.22 18.05
N ASP A 207 24.44 4.98 19.36
CA ASP A 207 24.81 3.67 19.92
C ASP A 207 23.76 2.57 19.66
N GLN A 208 22.47 2.93 19.61
CA GLN A 208 21.35 1.99 19.46
C GLN A 208 20.45 2.28 18.24
N GLY A 209 20.82 3.23 17.39
CA GLY A 209 19.95 3.75 16.34
C GLY A 209 19.06 4.90 16.81
N LEU A 210 18.59 5.71 15.85
CA LEU A 210 17.68 6.83 16.09
C LEU A 210 16.35 6.65 15.34
N MET A 211 15.26 6.96 16.03
CA MET A 211 13.96 7.27 15.44
C MET A 211 13.87 8.79 15.26
N LEU A 212 13.47 9.23 14.08
CA LEU A 212 13.35 10.63 13.68
C LEU A 212 11.87 10.96 13.50
N LEU A 213 11.46 12.15 13.91
CA LEU A 213 10.09 12.65 13.78
C LEU A 213 10.08 13.97 13.04
N TYR A 214 9.17 14.08 12.09
CA TYR A 214 8.98 15.25 11.24
C TYR A 214 7.55 15.75 11.37
N HIS A 215 7.36 17.05 11.52
CA HIS A 215 6.08 17.73 11.33
C HIS A 215 6.26 18.83 10.29
N PHE A 216 5.48 18.82 9.22
CA PHE A 216 5.57 19.83 8.18
C PHE A 216 4.19 20.35 7.77
N SER A 217 4.10 21.64 7.45
CA SER A 217 2.84 22.28 7.06
C SER A 217 2.39 21.86 5.67
N ALA A 218 1.13 22.18 5.34
CA ALA A 218 0.51 21.90 4.04
C ALA A 218 1.31 22.44 2.83
N ASP A 219 2.07 23.53 3.04
CA ASP A 219 2.94 24.15 2.05
C ASP A 219 4.36 23.51 1.98
N GLY A 220 4.62 22.46 2.77
CA GLY A 220 5.87 21.71 2.74
C GLY A 220 7.01 22.31 3.57
N ARG A 221 6.73 23.25 4.48
CA ARG A 221 7.73 23.81 5.41
C ARG A 221 7.83 22.99 6.69
N MET A 222 9.05 22.74 7.16
CA MET A 222 9.29 22.09 8.46
C MET A 222 8.74 22.94 9.61
N LEU A 223 7.93 22.31 10.48
CA LEU A 223 7.35 22.90 11.68
C LEU A 223 8.09 22.41 12.93
N GLN A 224 8.34 21.10 13.02
CA GLN A 224 9.03 20.47 14.13
C GLN A 224 9.88 19.31 13.63
N PHE A 225 11.00 19.09 14.30
CA PHE A 225 11.85 17.92 14.12
C PHE A 225 12.35 17.46 15.48
N ALA A 226 12.34 16.15 15.70
CA ALA A 226 12.88 15.54 16.91
C ALA A 226 13.56 14.20 16.57
N SER A 227 14.46 13.76 17.45
CA SER A 227 15.05 12.43 17.39
C SER A 227 15.03 11.76 18.75
N HIS A 228 14.86 10.43 18.76
CA HIS A 228 14.83 9.62 19.96
C HIS A 228 15.72 8.39 19.78
N PRO A 229 16.53 8.02 20.79
CA PRO A 229 17.26 6.76 20.76
C PRO A 229 16.27 5.59 20.76
N MET A 230 16.52 4.65 19.85
CA MET A 230 15.77 3.41 19.80
C MET A 230 16.27 2.45 20.90
N PRO A 231 15.39 1.62 21.50
CA PRO A 231 15.77 0.69 22.56
C PRO A 231 16.35 -0.61 21.96
N ILE A 232 15.93 -0.91 20.74
CA ILE A 232 16.44 -1.93 19.83
C ILE A 232 16.57 -1.28 18.45
N PRO A 233 17.54 -1.65 17.61
CA PRO A 233 17.62 -1.20 16.22
C PRO A 233 16.59 -1.93 15.35
N GLY A 234 15.33 -1.90 15.80
CA GLY A 234 14.19 -2.57 15.18
C GLY A 234 13.66 -1.78 13.99
N TYR A 235 12.80 -2.43 13.23
CA TYR A 235 12.28 -1.94 11.97
C TYR A 235 10.83 -1.45 12.10
N ALA A 236 10.49 -0.36 11.40
CA ALA A 236 9.12 0.09 11.21
C ALA A 236 8.93 0.62 9.78
N HIS A 237 7.94 0.09 9.08
CA HIS A 237 7.58 0.51 7.72
C HIS A 237 6.67 1.75 7.74
N ALA A 238 5.58 1.65 8.50
CA ALA A 238 4.57 2.67 8.67
C ALA A 238 4.35 2.98 10.16
N PHE A 239 3.53 3.99 10.42
CA PHE A 239 3.11 4.40 11.75
C PHE A 239 1.67 4.87 11.71
N VAL A 240 1.06 5.11 12.87
CA VAL A 240 -0.33 5.56 12.97
C VAL A 240 -0.47 6.65 14.03
N GLN A 241 -1.57 7.40 13.98
CA GLN A 241 -1.80 8.51 14.90
C GLN A 241 -3.20 8.51 15.49
N THR A 242 -3.29 8.99 16.73
CA THR A 242 -4.53 9.47 17.33
C THR A 242 -4.61 10.99 17.21
N GLU A 243 -5.60 11.61 17.83
CA GLU A 243 -5.66 13.07 17.92
C GLU A 243 -4.41 13.65 18.62
N ARG A 244 -3.89 12.98 19.67
CA ARG A 244 -2.78 13.50 20.48
C ARG A 244 -1.47 12.75 20.37
N HIS A 245 -1.46 11.54 19.81
CA HIS A 245 -0.28 10.67 19.86
C HIS A 245 0.15 10.20 18.47
N LEU A 246 1.46 10.07 18.29
CA LEU A 246 2.06 9.25 17.23
C LEU A 246 2.42 7.89 17.80
N ILE A 247 2.16 6.83 17.04
CA ILE A 247 2.39 5.45 17.45
C ILE A 247 3.28 4.77 16.40
N VAL A 248 4.54 4.49 16.77
CA VAL A 248 5.51 3.77 15.92
C VAL A 248 5.74 2.38 16.51
N VAL A 249 5.48 1.33 15.73
CA VAL A 249 5.61 -0.07 16.15
C VAL A 249 6.89 -0.64 15.55
N LEU A 250 7.93 -0.78 16.38
CA LEU A 250 9.20 -1.38 16.01
C LEU A 250 9.10 -2.90 16.13
N ALA A 251 9.05 -3.58 14.98
CA ALA A 251 9.17 -5.01 14.91
C ALA A 251 10.57 -5.47 15.37
N PRO A 252 10.72 -6.68 15.94
CA PRO A 252 12.02 -7.24 16.31
C PRO A 252 12.77 -7.78 15.08
N LEU A 253 12.89 -6.92 14.08
CA LEU A 253 13.63 -7.15 12.86
C LEU A 253 14.80 -6.17 12.92
N LEU A 254 15.98 -6.69 13.29
CA LEU A 254 17.14 -5.89 13.65
C LEU A 254 18.08 -5.71 12.47
N TRP A 255 18.59 -4.49 12.34
CA TRP A 255 19.61 -4.18 11.36
C TRP A 255 20.98 -4.80 11.71
N ASP A 256 21.55 -5.53 10.76
CA ASP A 256 22.92 -6.06 10.74
C ASP A 256 23.61 -5.69 9.43
N GLY A 257 24.43 -4.63 9.47
CA GLY A 257 25.17 -4.13 8.30
C GLY A 257 26.15 -5.13 7.67
N LYS A 258 26.42 -6.29 8.30
CA LYS A 258 27.26 -7.35 7.73
C LYS A 258 26.46 -8.36 6.91
N ARG A 259 25.13 -8.31 6.94
CA ARG A 259 24.25 -9.26 6.29
C ARG A 259 23.82 -8.77 4.90
N GLY A 260 23.96 -9.65 3.90
CA GLY A 260 23.42 -9.45 2.55
C GLY A 260 23.94 -8.21 1.82
N VAL A 261 23.22 -7.80 0.77
CA VAL A 261 23.69 -6.75 -0.16
C VAL A 261 22.77 -5.54 -0.17
N THR A 262 21.46 -5.77 -0.23
CA THR A 262 20.46 -4.70 -0.33
C THR A 262 20.17 -4.08 1.05
N TRP A 263 19.38 -3.00 1.07
CA TRP A 263 18.96 -2.40 2.34
C TRP A 263 18.17 -3.40 3.20
N PHE A 264 17.20 -4.07 2.58
CA PHE A 264 16.31 -5.01 3.28
C PHE A 264 16.98 -6.35 3.60
N ASP A 265 18.02 -6.77 2.87
CA ASP A 265 18.76 -7.99 3.22
C ASP A 265 19.48 -7.88 4.57
N LYS A 266 19.78 -6.65 5.02
CA LYS A 266 20.48 -6.34 6.27
C LYS A 266 19.62 -6.56 7.51
N GLU A 267 18.37 -6.96 7.35
CA GLU A 267 17.43 -7.12 8.45
C GLU A 267 17.38 -8.56 8.97
N ALA A 268 17.34 -8.74 10.30
CA ALA A 268 17.38 -10.04 10.98
C ALA A 268 16.32 -10.19 12.07
N TRP A 269 15.41 -11.15 11.90
CA TRP A 269 14.31 -11.43 12.83
C TRP A 269 14.80 -12.03 14.17
N GLN A 270 14.36 -11.46 15.30
CA GLN A 270 14.70 -11.86 16.67
C GLN A 270 13.46 -11.84 17.59
N PRO A 271 12.50 -12.77 17.39
CA PRO A 271 11.18 -12.73 18.03
C PRO A 271 11.22 -12.77 19.57
N GLU A 272 12.29 -13.26 20.16
CA GLU A 272 12.52 -13.27 21.61
C GLU A 272 12.55 -11.87 22.24
N LEU A 273 12.79 -10.81 21.45
CA LEU A 273 12.79 -9.42 21.92
C LEU A 273 11.38 -8.81 22.03
N GLY A 274 10.36 -9.47 21.46
CA GLY A 274 9.02 -8.89 21.36
C GLY A 274 8.96 -7.65 20.47
N THR A 275 7.79 -7.03 20.37
CA THR A 275 7.57 -5.83 19.56
C THR A 275 7.55 -4.60 20.47
N THR A 276 8.33 -3.58 20.15
CA THR A 276 8.38 -2.33 20.93
C THR A 276 7.50 -1.26 20.28
N VAL A 277 6.68 -0.58 21.08
CA VAL A 277 5.82 0.52 20.62
C VAL A 277 6.27 1.83 21.25
N PHE A 278 6.56 2.81 20.40
CA PHE A 278 6.77 4.21 20.77
C PHE A 278 5.45 4.96 20.69
N VAL A 279 5.07 5.58 21.80
CA VAL A 279 3.94 6.51 21.87
C VAL A 279 4.50 7.89 22.16
N VAL A 280 4.33 8.82 21.23
CA VAL A 280 4.89 10.17 21.31
C VAL A 280 3.76 11.19 21.41
N ASP A 281 3.81 12.10 22.39
CA ASP A 281 2.84 13.19 22.52
C ASP A 281 3.11 14.26 21.45
N LYS A 282 2.12 14.54 20.59
CA LYS A 282 2.22 15.54 19.51
C LYS A 282 2.44 16.96 20.03
N ALA A 283 2.00 17.27 21.25
CA ALA A 283 2.17 18.60 21.84
C ALA A 283 3.57 18.82 22.44
N ASP A 284 4.28 17.73 22.75
CA ASP A 284 5.63 17.76 23.29
C ASP A 284 6.36 16.48 22.88
N LEU A 285 7.13 16.57 21.80
CA LEU A 285 7.84 15.44 21.23
C LEU A 285 8.86 14.81 22.19
N THR A 286 9.26 15.49 23.27
CA THR A 286 10.15 14.89 24.28
C THR A 286 9.44 13.87 25.16
N ARG A 287 8.10 13.89 25.21
CA ARG A 287 7.27 12.97 25.99
C ARG A 287 7.00 11.70 25.20
N VAL A 288 7.91 10.74 25.41
CA VAL A 288 7.86 9.42 24.77
C VAL A 288 7.59 8.34 25.82
N VAL A 289 6.62 7.50 25.52
CA VAL A 289 6.25 6.34 26.31
C VAL A 289 6.54 5.07 25.51
N ARG A 290 7.26 4.12 26.11
CA ARG A 290 7.59 2.83 25.49
C ARG A 290 6.66 1.75 26.02
N ARG A 291 6.11 0.93 25.13
CA ARG A 291 5.26 -0.23 25.46
C ARG A 291 5.72 -1.46 24.71
N GLU A 292 5.28 -2.61 25.18
CA GLU A 292 5.60 -3.90 24.58
C GLU A 292 4.32 -4.57 24.08
N LEU A 293 4.46 -5.25 22.95
CA LEU A 293 3.48 -6.16 22.38
C LEU A 293 4.15 -7.53 22.16
N PRO A 294 3.37 -8.62 22.08
CA PRO A 294 3.88 -9.88 21.56
C PRO A 294 4.62 -9.68 20.23
N ALA A 295 5.63 -10.50 19.98
CA ALA A 295 6.42 -10.44 18.76
C ALA A 295 5.52 -10.55 17.52
N GLY A 296 5.80 -9.70 16.55
CA GLY A 296 5.18 -9.67 15.25
C GLY A 296 5.54 -8.41 14.51
N PHE A 297 4.97 -8.25 13.35
CA PHE A 297 5.35 -7.22 12.39
C PHE A 297 4.08 -6.53 11.86
N VAL A 298 4.18 -5.22 11.63
CA VAL A 298 3.12 -4.44 11.00
C VAL A 298 3.68 -3.80 9.75
N PHE A 299 3.07 -4.10 8.60
CA PHE A 299 3.41 -3.42 7.35
C PHE A 299 2.57 -2.14 7.25
N HIS A 300 1.24 -2.26 7.24
CA HIS A 300 0.34 -1.11 7.15
C HIS A 300 -0.64 -0.96 8.33
N PHE A 301 -1.09 0.28 8.53
CA PHE A 301 -2.07 0.65 9.55
C PHE A 301 -3.36 1.16 8.91
N GLY A 302 -4.49 0.84 9.53
CA GLY A 302 -5.78 1.42 9.21
C GLY A 302 -5.97 2.77 9.91
N HIS A 303 -6.42 2.74 11.16
CA HIS A 303 -6.60 3.95 11.97
C HIS A 303 -6.31 3.70 13.44
N ALA A 304 -6.13 4.76 14.22
CA ALA A 304 -6.01 4.68 15.67
C ALA A 304 -6.85 5.73 16.39
N TRP A 305 -7.20 5.47 17.65
CA TRP A 305 -7.92 6.39 18.53
C TRP A 305 -7.56 6.20 20.00
N GLU A 306 -7.94 7.18 20.81
CA GLU A 306 -7.81 7.16 22.27
C GLU A 306 -9.06 6.55 22.91
N ASP A 307 -8.89 5.57 23.79
CA ASP A 307 -9.96 4.93 24.55
C ASP A 307 -9.56 4.82 26.03
N GLY A 308 -9.85 5.88 26.78
CA GLY A 308 -9.53 5.96 28.21
C GLY A 308 -8.03 5.94 28.48
N ASP A 309 -7.56 4.89 29.16
CA ASP A 309 -6.15 4.66 29.49
C ASP A 309 -5.41 3.83 28.43
N ARG A 310 -6.04 3.59 27.27
CA ARG A 310 -5.47 2.82 26.15
C ARG A 310 -5.54 3.60 24.84
N LEU A 311 -4.57 3.35 23.99
CA LEU A 311 -4.63 3.64 22.56
C LEU A 311 -5.06 2.37 21.85
N ARG A 312 -5.94 2.51 20.86
CA ARG A 312 -6.35 1.42 19.99
C ARG A 312 -5.93 1.75 18.57
N ALA A 313 -5.38 0.76 17.86
CA ALA A 313 -4.98 0.92 16.46
C ALA A 313 -5.35 -0.32 15.66
N TYR A 314 -5.89 -0.16 14.45
CA TYR A 314 -6.00 -1.25 13.49
C TYR A 314 -4.75 -1.32 12.62
N ALA A 315 -4.25 -2.53 12.43
CA ALA A 315 -3.05 -2.84 11.69
C ALA A 315 -3.22 -4.14 10.89
N CYS A 316 -2.52 -4.25 9.77
CA CYS A 316 -2.31 -5.51 9.07
C CYS A 316 -1.14 -6.23 9.77
N TRP A 317 -1.49 -7.16 10.65
CA TRP A 317 -0.58 -7.83 11.57
C TRP A 317 -0.05 -9.13 10.98
N TYR A 318 1.27 -9.26 10.97
CA TYR A 318 2.00 -10.47 10.63
C TYR A 318 2.58 -11.10 11.90
N GLU A 319 2.51 -12.43 12.01
CA GLU A 319 3.10 -13.15 13.16
C GLU A 319 4.62 -13.16 13.13
N ASP A 320 5.23 -13.00 11.94
CA ASP A 320 6.66 -12.95 11.75
C ASP A 320 7.04 -12.01 10.58
N SER A 321 8.31 -12.03 10.18
CA SER A 321 8.83 -11.23 9.07
C SER A 321 9.07 -12.01 7.77
N HIS A 322 8.51 -13.23 7.60
CA HIS A 322 8.77 -14.04 6.41
C HIS A 322 8.39 -13.36 5.10
N PHE A 323 7.38 -12.47 5.13
CA PHE A 323 7.01 -11.64 3.99
C PHE A 323 8.19 -10.80 3.47
N MET A 324 9.07 -10.30 4.36
CA MET A 324 10.28 -9.55 3.99
C MET A 324 11.33 -10.40 3.25
N HIS A 325 11.17 -11.72 3.24
CA HIS A 325 12.07 -12.67 2.58
C HIS A 325 11.43 -13.37 1.37
N GLN A 326 10.19 -13.02 1.02
CA GLN A 326 9.51 -13.50 -0.19
C GLN A 326 10.27 -13.08 -1.44
N THR A 327 10.42 -13.97 -2.42
CA THR A 327 11.19 -13.66 -3.61
C THR A 327 10.30 -13.29 -4.79
N LEU A 328 10.84 -12.44 -5.65
CA LEU A 328 10.21 -12.07 -6.91
C LEU A 328 9.91 -13.29 -7.80
N GLU A 329 10.73 -14.34 -7.70
CA GLU A 329 10.51 -15.59 -8.41
C GLU A 329 9.23 -16.30 -7.95
N GLN A 330 8.99 -16.37 -6.63
CA GLN A 330 7.78 -16.95 -6.06
C GLN A 330 6.55 -16.19 -6.57
N ASP A 331 6.57 -14.86 -6.47
CA ASP A 331 5.49 -13.98 -6.92
C ASP A 331 5.20 -14.13 -8.41
N SER A 332 6.25 -14.12 -9.24
CA SER A 332 6.11 -14.23 -10.70
C SER A 332 5.56 -15.58 -11.15
N GLN A 333 5.74 -16.63 -10.35
CA GLN A 333 5.18 -17.96 -10.60
C GLN A 333 3.75 -18.11 -10.05
N GLY A 334 3.19 -17.07 -9.44
CA GLY A 334 1.91 -17.14 -8.73
C GLY A 334 1.97 -18.16 -7.60
N ARG A 335 3.09 -18.16 -6.84
CA ARG A 335 3.30 -18.99 -5.66
C ARG A 335 3.46 -18.07 -4.47
N GLY A 336 2.58 -18.20 -3.49
CA GLY A 336 2.80 -17.58 -2.18
C GLY A 336 4.05 -18.13 -1.49
N ASN A 337 4.48 -17.45 -0.43
CA ASN A 337 5.65 -17.85 0.35
C ASN A 337 5.39 -19.04 1.30
N GLY A 338 4.14 -19.51 1.41
CA GLY A 338 3.75 -20.61 2.32
C GLY A 338 3.52 -20.19 3.77
N HIS A 339 3.56 -18.90 4.06
CA HIS A 339 3.26 -18.31 5.37
C HIS A 339 1.87 -17.68 5.37
N PRO A 340 1.22 -17.60 6.56
CA PRO A 340 -0.07 -16.93 6.68
C PRO A 340 0.02 -15.46 6.22
N PRO A 341 -1.00 -14.96 5.50
CA PRO A 341 -1.08 -13.56 5.12
C PRO A 341 -1.26 -12.65 6.36
N ALA A 342 -1.12 -11.34 6.15
CA ALA A 342 -1.43 -10.36 7.19
C ALA A 342 -2.89 -10.48 7.62
N ARG A 343 -3.14 -10.35 8.92
CA ARG A 343 -4.51 -10.29 9.46
C ARG A 343 -4.81 -8.89 9.94
N LEU A 344 -5.97 -8.35 9.54
CA LEU A 344 -6.46 -7.13 10.16
C LEU A 344 -6.66 -7.39 11.65
N ALA A 345 -5.97 -6.64 12.50
CA ALA A 345 -5.96 -6.82 13.94
C ALA A 345 -6.04 -5.48 14.66
N GLN A 346 -6.67 -5.48 15.83
CA GLN A 346 -6.69 -4.33 16.73
C GLN A 346 -5.59 -4.48 17.77
N LEU A 347 -4.66 -3.53 17.79
CA LEU A 347 -3.66 -3.35 18.83
C LEU A 347 -4.30 -2.57 19.98
N GLU A 348 -4.13 -3.04 21.21
CA GLU A 348 -4.50 -2.33 22.43
C GLU A 348 -3.24 -1.97 23.21
N ILE A 349 -2.88 -0.70 23.25
CA ILE A 349 -1.62 -0.18 23.79
C ILE A 349 -1.93 0.63 25.06
N PRO A 350 -1.50 0.20 26.25
CA PRO A 350 -1.78 0.94 27.49
C PRO A 350 -0.95 2.22 27.59
N LEU A 351 -1.56 3.33 28.02
CA LEU A 351 -0.86 4.56 28.35
C LEU A 351 -0.22 4.50 29.75
N GLY A 352 -0.78 3.70 30.65
CA GLY A 352 -0.25 3.47 32.00
C GLY A 352 0.55 2.16 32.14
N THR A 353 0.58 1.64 33.36
CA THR A 353 1.13 0.30 33.66
C THR A 353 0.14 -0.77 33.17
N GLY A 354 0.57 -1.65 32.27
CA GLY A 354 -0.23 -2.75 31.77
C GLY A 354 0.39 -3.40 30.55
N GLU A 355 -0.11 -4.58 30.19
CA GLU A 355 0.30 -5.28 28.98
C GLU A 355 -0.52 -4.85 27.77
N GLY A 356 0.16 -4.74 26.63
CA GLY A 356 -0.49 -4.56 25.34
C GLY A 356 -1.06 -5.87 24.80
N ARG A 357 -2.09 -5.78 23.95
CA ARG A 357 -2.78 -6.96 23.39
C ARG A 357 -3.00 -6.79 21.90
N ILE A 358 -3.12 -7.93 21.20
CA ILE A 358 -3.43 -8.00 19.77
C ILE A 358 -4.70 -8.83 19.61
N ILE A 359 -5.77 -8.21 19.12
CA ILE A 359 -7.06 -8.85 18.85
C ILE A 359 -7.18 -9.03 17.34
N ARG A 360 -7.03 -10.27 16.88
CA ARG A 360 -7.05 -10.62 15.45
C ARG A 360 -8.49 -10.72 14.95
N SER A 361 -8.77 -10.13 13.79
CA SER A 361 -10.01 -10.35 13.06
C SER A 361 -9.90 -11.60 12.17
N PRO A 362 -11.01 -12.11 11.59
CA PRO A 362 -10.96 -13.22 10.64
C PRO A 362 -10.54 -12.80 9.22
N TYR A 363 -10.21 -11.52 9.01
CA TYR A 363 -9.92 -10.99 7.67
C TYR A 363 -8.42 -10.94 7.41
N SER A 364 -7.98 -11.76 6.44
CA SER A 364 -6.66 -11.66 5.83
C SER A 364 -6.66 -10.52 4.83
N ALA A 365 -5.91 -9.45 5.12
CA ALA A 365 -6.09 -8.17 4.46
C ALA A 365 -4.83 -7.32 4.51
N GLU A 366 -4.62 -6.56 3.44
CA GLU A 366 -3.53 -5.59 3.27
C GLU A 366 -4.04 -4.32 2.58
N PHE A 367 -3.14 -3.33 2.44
CA PHE A 367 -3.44 -1.99 1.91
C PHE A 367 -4.69 -1.34 2.54
N PRO A 368 -4.74 -1.23 3.89
CA PRO A 368 -5.85 -0.61 4.57
C PRO A 368 -5.90 0.89 4.26
N VAL A 369 -7.07 1.36 3.88
CA VAL A 369 -7.38 2.76 3.65
C VAL A 369 -8.62 3.13 4.46
N VAL A 370 -8.57 4.30 5.09
CA VAL A 370 -9.69 4.90 5.83
C VAL A 370 -10.01 6.28 5.28
N ASP A 371 -11.12 6.87 5.71
CA ASP A 371 -11.42 8.26 5.39
C ASP A 371 -10.39 9.19 6.06
N PRO A 372 -9.59 9.97 5.29
CA PRO A 372 -8.50 10.75 5.85
C PRO A 372 -8.97 11.93 6.72
N ARG A 373 -10.28 12.25 6.74
CA ARG A 373 -10.84 13.37 7.52
C ARG A 373 -11.14 13.03 8.98
N VAL A 374 -11.00 11.76 9.37
CA VAL A 374 -11.36 11.28 10.71
C VAL A 374 -10.20 10.66 11.49
N PRO A 375 -8.97 11.22 11.45
CA PRO A 375 -7.91 10.71 12.31
C PRO A 375 -8.39 10.73 13.77
N GLY A 376 -8.11 9.66 14.51
CA GLY A 376 -8.44 9.60 15.94
C GLY A 376 -9.85 9.16 16.30
N ARG A 377 -10.74 8.76 15.37
CA ARG A 377 -12.13 8.38 15.71
C ARG A 377 -12.35 6.87 15.72
N ARG A 378 -13.11 6.43 16.74
CA ARG A 378 -13.64 5.07 16.86
C ARG A 378 -14.73 4.82 15.80
N GLY A 379 -14.77 3.59 15.27
CA GLY A 379 -15.81 3.15 14.34
C GLY A 379 -15.53 3.45 12.87
N SER A 380 -14.29 3.81 12.52
CA SER A 380 -13.93 4.06 11.13
C SER A 380 -14.09 2.81 10.27
N THR A 381 -14.67 2.99 9.08
CA THR A 381 -14.75 1.93 8.07
C THR A 381 -13.41 1.74 7.38
N HIS A 382 -12.98 0.49 7.22
CA HIS A 382 -11.75 0.15 6.51
C HIS A 382 -12.07 -0.31 5.09
N PHE A 383 -11.28 0.16 4.15
CA PHE A 383 -11.20 -0.38 2.79
C PHE A 383 -9.89 -1.13 2.65
N VAL A 384 -9.93 -2.36 2.20
CA VAL A 384 -8.75 -3.24 2.17
C VAL A 384 -8.73 -4.05 0.87
N THR A 385 -7.55 -4.54 0.51
CA THR A 385 -7.41 -5.68 -0.40
C THR A 385 -7.40 -6.95 0.43
N LEU A 386 -8.22 -7.93 0.08
CA LEU A 386 -8.26 -9.22 0.77
C LEU A 386 -7.26 -10.20 0.15
N GLU A 387 -6.60 -10.97 1.01
CA GLU A 387 -5.75 -12.09 0.61
C GLU A 387 -6.52 -13.39 0.88
N GLU A 388 -6.93 -14.09 -0.17
CA GLU A 388 -7.67 -15.35 -0.04
C GLU A 388 -6.69 -16.52 0.09
N GLU A 389 -6.82 -17.32 1.17
CA GLU A 389 -5.90 -18.42 1.50
C GLU A 389 -5.75 -19.48 0.39
N ASP A 390 -6.79 -19.66 -0.44
CA ASP A 390 -6.81 -20.62 -1.57
C ASP A 390 -6.26 -20.04 -2.89
N THR A 391 -5.95 -18.75 -2.91
CA THR A 391 -5.46 -18.05 -4.11
C THR A 391 -3.96 -17.79 -3.94
N PRO A 392 -3.08 -18.38 -4.77
CA PRO A 392 -1.63 -18.36 -4.51
C PRO A 392 -0.96 -17.03 -4.94
N LEU A 393 -1.69 -15.92 -4.83
CA LEU A 393 -1.25 -14.60 -5.29
C LEU A 393 -0.68 -13.77 -4.13
N PRO A 394 0.40 -13.01 -4.35
CA PRO A 394 0.87 -12.05 -3.35
C PRO A 394 -0.11 -10.89 -3.10
N HIS A 395 -1.08 -10.67 -4.00
CA HIS A 395 -2.17 -9.70 -3.83
C HIS A 395 -3.45 -10.27 -4.43
N GLY A 396 -4.50 -10.43 -3.61
CA GLY A 396 -5.77 -10.98 -4.06
C GLY A 396 -6.48 -10.10 -5.10
N GLY A 397 -7.45 -10.70 -5.81
CA GLY A 397 -8.33 -10.01 -6.75
C GLY A 397 -9.56 -9.37 -6.11
N VAL A 398 -9.61 -9.31 -4.77
CA VAL A 398 -10.80 -8.92 -4.00
C VAL A 398 -10.51 -7.69 -3.16
N ILE A 399 -11.39 -6.70 -3.24
CA ILE A 399 -11.39 -5.55 -2.34
C ILE A 399 -12.60 -5.62 -1.41
N ALA A 400 -12.46 -5.10 -0.20
CA ALA A 400 -13.53 -5.13 0.79
C ALA A 400 -13.67 -3.81 1.55
N ARG A 401 -14.90 -3.53 1.96
CA ARG A 401 -15.30 -2.49 2.90
C ARG A 401 -15.73 -3.19 4.19
N ILE A 402 -15.01 -2.95 5.28
CA ILE A 402 -15.19 -3.64 6.56
C ILE A 402 -15.55 -2.62 7.64
N ASP A 403 -16.75 -2.76 8.17
CA ASP A 403 -17.14 -2.20 9.46
C ASP A 403 -16.73 -3.21 10.54
N VAL A 404 -15.56 -2.98 11.11
CA VAL A 404 -14.92 -3.86 12.10
C VAL A 404 -15.69 -3.92 13.42
N GLU A 405 -16.46 -2.89 13.78
CA GLU A 405 -17.19 -2.85 15.04
C GLU A 405 -18.47 -3.67 14.97
N HIS A 406 -19.19 -3.57 13.86
CA HIS A 406 -20.47 -4.27 13.66
C HIS A 406 -20.31 -5.58 12.86
N GLY A 407 -19.10 -5.88 12.38
CA GLY A 407 -18.81 -7.07 11.58
C GLY A 407 -19.47 -7.07 10.20
N LYS A 408 -19.83 -5.90 9.65
CA LYS A 408 -20.44 -5.81 8.32
C LYS A 408 -19.37 -5.71 7.24
N VAL A 409 -19.51 -6.52 6.20
CA VAL A 409 -18.57 -6.57 5.08
C VAL A 409 -19.33 -6.43 3.77
N GLN A 410 -18.83 -5.57 2.90
CA GLN A 410 -19.12 -5.57 1.47
C GLN A 410 -17.84 -5.93 0.72
N ARG A 411 -17.92 -6.63 -0.40
CA ARG A 411 -16.76 -7.08 -1.17
C ARG A 411 -17.02 -7.02 -2.67
N PHE A 412 -15.97 -6.72 -3.41
CA PHE A 412 -15.96 -6.83 -4.86
C PHE A 412 -14.80 -7.70 -5.31
N ASP A 413 -15.14 -8.78 -6.03
CA ASP A 413 -14.18 -9.69 -6.65
C ASP A 413 -14.04 -9.32 -8.14
N TYR A 414 -12.82 -8.95 -8.55
CA TYR A 414 -12.50 -8.63 -9.94
C TYR A 414 -12.53 -9.86 -10.86
N GLY A 415 -12.53 -11.07 -10.28
CA GLY A 415 -12.53 -12.35 -10.94
C GLY A 415 -11.13 -12.96 -11.06
N ALA A 416 -11.10 -14.23 -11.46
CA ALA A 416 -9.86 -14.98 -11.66
C ALA A 416 -8.92 -14.31 -12.68
N GLY A 417 -7.61 -14.39 -12.41
CA GLY A 417 -6.60 -13.79 -13.28
C GLY A 417 -6.37 -12.29 -13.06
N ILE A 418 -7.00 -11.70 -12.05
CA ILE A 418 -6.85 -10.27 -11.74
C ILE A 418 -6.10 -10.09 -10.42
N ILE A 419 -5.15 -9.15 -10.41
CA ILE A 419 -4.49 -8.66 -9.19
C ILE A 419 -5.06 -7.27 -8.88
N ALA A 420 -5.60 -7.06 -7.68
CA ALA A 420 -6.01 -5.74 -7.21
C ALA A 420 -4.84 -5.04 -6.51
N GLU A 421 -4.58 -3.78 -6.85
CA GLU A 421 -3.64 -2.92 -6.15
C GLU A 421 -4.37 -2.09 -5.06
N GLU A 422 -3.66 -1.25 -4.31
CA GLU A 422 -4.26 -0.36 -3.33
C GLU A 422 -5.37 0.52 -3.95
N HIS A 423 -6.49 0.65 -3.25
CA HIS A 423 -7.59 1.54 -3.63
C HIS A 423 -7.64 2.73 -2.66
N LEU A 424 -7.57 3.95 -3.20
CA LEU A 424 -7.63 5.17 -2.42
C LEU A 424 -9.06 5.59 -2.15
N PHE A 425 -9.34 6.08 -0.94
CA PHE A 425 -10.59 6.73 -0.61
C PHE A 425 -10.53 8.21 -0.99
N VAL A 426 -11.47 8.65 -1.84
CA VAL A 426 -11.64 10.05 -2.23
C VAL A 426 -12.94 10.58 -1.60
N PRO A 427 -12.85 11.43 -0.57
CA PRO A 427 -14.02 12.00 0.09
C PRO A 427 -14.96 12.74 -0.85
N SER A 428 -16.27 12.54 -0.68
CA SER A 428 -17.31 13.31 -1.37
C SER A 428 -18.47 13.60 -0.42
N GLY A 429 -18.70 14.87 -0.09
CA GLY A 429 -19.74 15.28 0.86
C GLY A 429 -19.26 15.32 2.32
N PRO A 430 -20.14 15.62 3.29
CA PRO A 430 -19.73 15.93 4.67
C PRO A 430 -19.65 14.71 5.60
N ARG A 431 -20.25 13.56 5.23
CA ARG A 431 -20.26 12.36 6.08
C ARG A 431 -18.98 11.57 5.92
N GLU A 432 -18.52 10.98 7.02
CA GLU A 432 -17.45 9.98 7.02
C GLU A 432 -17.85 8.78 6.15
N GLY A 433 -16.90 8.24 5.37
CA GLY A 433 -17.13 7.08 4.50
C GLY A 433 -17.97 7.39 3.25
N GLN A 434 -18.55 8.59 3.15
CA GLN A 434 -19.20 9.08 1.95
C GLN A 434 -18.13 9.55 0.95
N GLY A 435 -18.03 8.88 -0.17
CA GLY A 435 -16.94 9.10 -1.11
C GLY A 435 -16.87 8.03 -2.19
N TRP A 436 -15.69 7.94 -2.77
CA TRP A 436 -15.40 7.02 -3.86
C TRP A 436 -14.15 6.23 -3.51
N LEU A 437 -14.10 4.97 -3.92
CA LEU A 437 -12.83 4.24 -4.00
C LEU A 437 -12.30 4.32 -5.42
N LEU A 438 -11.02 4.64 -5.55
CA LEU A 438 -10.32 4.73 -6.83
C LEU A 438 -9.03 3.91 -6.76
N GLY A 439 -8.91 2.88 -7.59
CA GLY A 439 -7.74 2.01 -7.59
C GLY A 439 -7.51 1.30 -8.90
N THR A 440 -6.35 0.69 -9.03
CA THR A 440 -5.93 -0.05 -10.22
C THR A 440 -6.00 -1.56 -9.99
N SER A 441 -6.19 -2.29 -11.09
CA SER A 441 -6.10 -3.74 -11.13
C SER A 441 -5.41 -4.19 -12.40
N LEU A 442 -4.66 -5.29 -12.32
CA LEU A 442 -3.94 -5.88 -13.43
C LEU A 442 -4.65 -7.16 -13.90
N ASP A 443 -5.11 -7.17 -15.14
CA ASP A 443 -5.65 -8.36 -15.80
C ASP A 443 -4.51 -9.16 -16.43
N CYS A 444 -4.05 -10.18 -15.71
CA CYS A 444 -2.98 -11.08 -16.11
C CYS A 444 -3.40 -12.02 -17.26
N THR A 445 -4.68 -12.16 -17.54
CA THR A 445 -5.18 -12.95 -18.68
C THR A 445 -5.21 -12.13 -19.96
N ARG A 446 -5.56 -10.84 -19.89
CA ARG A 446 -5.68 -9.96 -21.06
C ARG A 446 -4.48 -9.04 -21.27
N GLY A 447 -3.55 -8.96 -20.33
CA GLY A 447 -2.40 -8.09 -20.45
C GLY A 447 -2.74 -6.60 -20.29
N GLN A 448 -3.69 -6.26 -19.41
CA GLN A 448 -4.27 -4.91 -19.33
C GLN A 448 -4.41 -4.41 -17.90
N THR A 449 -3.99 -3.18 -17.63
CA THR A 449 -4.32 -2.49 -16.38
C THR A 449 -5.64 -1.75 -16.51
N ARG A 450 -6.42 -1.76 -15.43
CA ARG A 450 -7.72 -1.09 -15.33
C ARG A 450 -7.71 -0.13 -14.14
N LEU A 451 -8.28 1.06 -14.32
CA LEU A 451 -8.63 1.99 -13.24
C LEU A 451 -10.11 1.86 -12.96
N ALA A 452 -10.50 1.59 -11.72
CA ALA A 452 -11.89 1.41 -11.33
C ALA A 452 -12.30 2.44 -10.27
N ALA A 453 -13.52 2.95 -10.40
CA ALA A 453 -14.16 3.82 -9.43
C ALA A 453 -15.39 3.12 -8.84
N PHE A 454 -15.52 3.10 -7.52
CA PHE A 454 -16.64 2.51 -6.78
C PHE A 454 -17.29 3.55 -5.89
N ASP A 455 -18.61 3.45 -5.70
CA ASP A 455 -19.26 4.11 -4.57
C ASP A 455 -18.79 3.44 -3.28
N ALA A 456 -18.18 4.22 -2.39
CA ALA A 456 -17.59 3.69 -1.16
C ALA A 456 -18.63 3.19 -0.14
N GLU A 457 -19.90 3.54 -0.27
CA GLU A 457 -21.00 3.03 0.59
C GLU A 457 -21.65 1.76 0.01
N HIS A 458 -21.39 1.46 -1.27
CA HIS A 458 -22.06 0.41 -2.04
C HIS A 458 -21.06 -0.43 -2.86
N LEU A 459 -20.05 -0.99 -2.20
CA LEU A 459 -18.97 -1.72 -2.87
C LEU A 459 -19.48 -2.98 -3.61
N ASP A 460 -20.50 -3.65 -3.07
CA ASP A 460 -21.09 -4.86 -3.67
C ASP A 460 -21.76 -4.61 -5.04
N ASP A 461 -22.14 -3.36 -5.33
CA ASP A 461 -22.74 -3.00 -6.62
C ASP A 461 -21.69 -2.99 -7.76
N GLY A 462 -20.41 -3.04 -7.40
CA GLY A 462 -19.29 -2.99 -8.32
C GLY A 462 -18.98 -1.58 -8.83
N PRO A 463 -18.09 -1.46 -9.83
CA PRO A 463 -17.56 -0.17 -10.23
C PRO A 463 -18.58 0.65 -11.02
N VAL A 464 -18.80 1.90 -10.61
CA VAL A 464 -19.61 2.88 -11.35
C VAL A 464 -18.94 3.31 -12.66
N ALA A 465 -17.61 3.22 -12.71
CA ALA A 465 -16.82 3.45 -13.92
C ALA A 465 -15.54 2.61 -13.92
N MET A 466 -15.10 2.25 -15.11
CA MET A 466 -13.84 1.53 -15.31
C MET A 466 -13.17 2.01 -16.59
N ALA A 467 -11.89 2.36 -16.51
CA ALA A 467 -11.05 2.71 -17.64
C ALA A 467 -10.02 1.60 -17.88
N THR A 468 -9.98 1.03 -19.08
CA THR A 468 -9.02 -0.02 -19.47
C THR A 468 -7.89 0.56 -20.32
N LEU A 469 -6.66 0.40 -19.87
CA LEU A 469 -5.47 0.81 -20.63
C LEU A 469 -5.18 -0.18 -21.76
N PRO A 470 -4.60 0.29 -22.88
CA PRO A 470 -4.17 -0.59 -23.98
C PRO A 470 -2.87 -1.35 -23.69
N ARG A 471 -2.45 -1.41 -22.42
CA ARG A 471 -1.23 -2.07 -21.94
C ARG A 471 -1.36 -2.48 -20.48
N ALA A 472 -0.48 -3.39 -20.06
CA ALA A 472 -0.19 -3.66 -18.67
C ALA A 472 0.79 -2.62 -18.12
N LEU A 473 0.57 -2.22 -16.87
CA LEU A 473 1.55 -1.48 -16.06
C LEU A 473 2.24 -2.47 -15.10
N PRO A 474 3.50 -2.19 -14.71
CA PRO A 474 4.09 -2.88 -13.56
C PRO A 474 3.22 -2.65 -12.31
N LEU A 475 3.21 -3.61 -11.39
CA LEU A 475 2.48 -3.47 -10.14
C LEU A 475 3.10 -2.37 -9.27
N GLY A 476 2.23 -1.56 -8.68
CA GLY A 476 2.54 -0.49 -7.76
C GLY A 476 2.45 -0.89 -6.30
N PHE A 477 2.98 -0.01 -5.46
CA PHE A 477 2.74 0.05 -4.03
C PHE A 477 1.71 1.16 -3.75
N HIS A 478 2.14 2.29 -3.19
CA HIS A 478 1.23 3.33 -2.71
C HIS A 478 1.01 4.45 -3.73
N GLY A 479 -0.11 5.13 -3.55
CA GLY A 479 -0.54 6.21 -4.41
C GLY A 479 -1.10 7.40 -3.66
N THR A 480 -1.31 8.49 -4.39
CA THR A 480 -2.03 9.66 -3.91
C THR A 480 -2.96 10.18 -5.01
N PHE A 481 -4.09 10.76 -4.62
CA PHE A 481 -5.04 11.38 -5.55
C PHE A 481 -5.02 12.89 -5.39
N LEU A 482 -4.62 13.59 -6.45
CA LEU A 482 -4.74 15.04 -6.54
C LEU A 482 -6.02 15.40 -7.29
N LYS A 483 -6.95 16.06 -6.61
CA LYS A 483 -8.14 16.62 -7.25
C LYS A 483 -7.75 17.76 -8.20
N GLY A 484 -8.38 17.78 -9.39
CA GLY A 484 -8.07 18.71 -10.47
C GLY A 484 -8.90 19.98 -10.52
#